data_AF-A0A8D0H1Z0-F1
#
_entry.id   AF-A0A8D0H1Z0-F1
#
_cell.length_a   1.000
_cell.length_b   1.000
_cell.length_c   1.000
_cell.angle_alpha   90.00
_cell.angle_beta   90.00
_cell.angle_gamma   90.00
#
_symmetry.space_group_name_H-M   'P 1'
#
loop_
_entity.id
_entity.type
_entity.pdbx_description
1 polymer ?
#
loop_
_entity_poly.entity_id
_entity_poly.type
_entity_poly.pdbx_seq_one_letter_code
_entity_poly.pdbx_strand_id
1 'polypeptide(L)'
;MDLGNVPESKSASGLGEQVWHLTNENVQLQDRNERLYEKLGELQERMTKLAGSKTDLSSKLVFSEEEKLKISKDLIDLQIETNKMREEYEAENFELKNMILTVENRVLELELHDEKVTEERDALRGRLHVVETNRKELADEYIILKTNYLALGKEHEQEVSKNEELSIELLNLAGARSSQPQGIYIKSKAPAKENSDELERARAVVHRLSARRMKPEDVVASEHERRKLERSLLGNQEHIKAEIEKMKQMYDSRQQKLEERVVAMAKELQEAKRAIRNTQHKLAEQSAVLLTSQSQLQEVDTENSRLQLQLKELNEEYRARLTQYITDLAVMPPELVHMKRFVDSMFKDIRTSHKSREEQLAGAARSYKKRMQNLVKRHESLLIAYRMQREQIQSLGSGEMDPGPPEHHFAITDAELQTSASQELNQMREDKARLEAQLNDLQEKYMFWVCMWHCNPHVLLSPSKLDEEIWAELRKQLREFTHSTQEDLERERSQLLTRAFVAEEQLAELQEYVDKHLARYKQEILRLRKLLGSEAPRAFSAGAPNVPLMPKSKRTISHEL
;
A
#
# COMPACT_ATOMS: atom_id res chain seq x y z
N MET A 1 -9.55 -43.19 152.03
CA MET A 1 -10.67 -43.47 151.10
C MET A 1 -10.05 -43.99 149.82
N ASP A 2 -10.56 -45.11 149.35
CA ASP A 2 -10.26 -45.73 148.07
C ASP A 2 -10.39 -44.77 146.89
N LEU A 3 -9.56 -44.94 145.86
CA LEU A 3 -9.93 -45.64 144.62
C LEU A 3 -8.87 -45.36 143.53
N GLY A 4 -8.40 -46.42 142.88
CA GLY A 4 -8.35 -46.45 141.41
C GLY A 4 -7.08 -45.99 140.68
N ASN A 5 -6.21 -46.98 140.41
CA ASN A 5 -5.81 -47.43 139.06
C ASN A 5 -5.27 -46.47 137.96
N VAL A 6 -4.02 -46.76 137.56
CA VAL A 6 -3.58 -47.13 136.17
C VAL A 6 -3.35 -45.97 135.15
N PRO A 7 -2.34 -46.07 134.24
CA PRO A 7 -1.45 -44.97 133.90
C PRO A 7 -1.91 -44.17 132.69
N GLU A 8 -2.16 -42.87 132.86
CA GLU A 8 -2.45 -41.93 131.76
C GLU A 8 -1.19 -41.25 131.18
N SER A 9 0.01 -41.49 131.71
CA SER A 9 1.21 -40.74 131.27
C SER A 9 1.90 -41.30 130.02
N LYS A 10 1.65 -42.55 129.63
CA LYS A 10 2.18 -43.14 128.38
C LYS A 10 1.22 -42.98 127.18
N SER A 11 -0.08 -42.86 127.41
CA SER A 11 -1.05 -42.54 126.37
C SER A 11 -0.95 -41.08 125.95
N ALA A 12 -0.75 -40.15 126.90
CA ALA A 12 -0.57 -38.73 126.61
C ALA A 12 0.72 -38.42 125.82
N SER A 13 1.84 -39.10 126.11
CA SER A 13 3.10 -38.91 125.37
C SER A 13 3.06 -39.52 123.96
N GLY A 14 2.47 -40.71 123.81
CA GLY A 14 2.28 -41.34 122.50
C GLY A 14 1.31 -40.56 121.60
N LEU A 15 0.26 -39.97 122.17
CA LEU A 15 -0.64 -39.06 121.45
C LEU A 15 0.07 -37.77 121.01
N GLY A 16 0.99 -37.23 121.83
CA GLY A 16 1.79 -36.05 121.48
C GLY A 16 2.75 -36.30 120.31
N GLU A 17 3.45 -37.43 120.31
CA GLU A 17 4.31 -37.85 119.19
C GLU A 17 3.50 -38.15 117.92
N GLN A 18 2.33 -38.76 118.06
CA GLN A 18 1.43 -39.04 116.94
C GLN A 18 0.83 -37.75 116.35
N VAL A 19 0.47 -36.77 117.19
CA VAL A 19 0.05 -35.43 116.74
C VAL A 19 1.20 -34.72 116.04
N TRP A 20 2.43 -34.80 116.55
CA TRP A 20 3.59 -34.19 115.91
C TRP A 20 3.89 -34.83 114.53
N HIS A 21 3.84 -36.17 114.43
CA HIS A 21 4.01 -36.88 113.16
C HIS A 21 2.91 -36.50 112.16
N LEU A 22 1.65 -36.49 112.57
CA LEU A 22 0.52 -36.06 111.74
C LEU A 22 0.61 -34.58 111.33
N THR A 23 1.18 -33.73 112.18
CA THR A 23 1.40 -32.31 111.87
C THR A 23 2.51 -32.17 110.82
N ASN A 24 3.63 -32.87 111.00
CA ASN A 24 4.74 -32.88 110.03
C ASN A 24 4.31 -33.48 108.69
N GLU A 25 3.50 -34.54 108.71
CA GLU A 25 2.91 -35.14 107.50
C GLU A 25 1.92 -34.19 106.82
N ASN A 26 1.08 -33.48 107.58
CA ASN A 26 0.21 -32.43 107.02
C ASN A 26 1.00 -31.30 106.37
N VAL A 27 2.10 -30.84 106.98
CA VAL A 27 2.99 -29.83 106.38
C VAL A 27 3.61 -30.35 105.09
N GLN A 28 4.09 -31.59 105.06
CA GLN A 28 4.61 -32.19 103.83
C GLN A 28 3.54 -32.36 102.74
N LEU A 29 2.29 -32.67 103.13
CA LEU A 29 1.16 -32.73 102.21
C LEU A 29 0.76 -31.35 101.70
N GLN A 30 0.83 -30.31 102.54
CA GLN A 30 0.63 -28.92 102.14
C GLN A 30 1.69 -28.49 101.12
N ASP A 31 2.98 -28.69 101.40
CA ASP A 31 4.08 -28.39 100.46
C ASP A 31 3.91 -29.15 99.13
N ARG A 32 3.49 -30.41 99.18
CA ARG A 32 3.22 -31.21 97.97
C ARG A 32 2.02 -30.66 97.20
N ASN A 33 0.95 -30.27 97.89
CA ASN A 33 -0.22 -29.66 97.26
C ASN A 33 0.12 -28.31 96.64
N GLU A 34 0.89 -27.46 97.31
CA GLU A 34 1.35 -26.18 96.77
C GLU A 34 2.16 -26.38 95.46
N ARG A 35 3.11 -27.31 95.45
CA ARG A 35 3.85 -27.67 94.23
C ARG A 35 2.95 -28.23 93.12
N LEU A 36 1.88 -28.94 93.47
CA LEU A 36 0.90 -29.42 92.50
C LEU A 36 0.06 -28.27 91.92
N TYR A 37 -0.32 -27.28 92.75
CA TYR A 37 -1.03 -26.08 92.30
C TYR A 37 -0.15 -25.20 91.40
N GLU A 38 1.13 -25.03 91.73
CA GLU A 38 2.09 -24.32 90.87
C GLU A 38 2.22 -25.01 89.50
N LYS A 39 2.42 -26.34 89.49
CA LYS A 39 2.48 -27.12 88.24
C LYS A 39 1.17 -27.04 87.45
N LEU A 40 0.02 -27.04 88.12
CA LEU A 40 -1.27 -26.87 87.47
C LEU A 40 -1.38 -25.48 86.83
N GLY A 41 -0.91 -24.44 87.52
CA GLY A 41 -0.82 -23.07 87.00
C GLY A 41 0.09 -22.97 85.78
N GLU A 42 1.28 -23.57 85.83
CA GLU A 42 2.19 -23.63 84.68
C GLU A 42 1.58 -24.37 83.48
N LEU A 43 0.89 -25.49 83.73
CA LEU A 43 0.20 -26.24 82.68
C LEU A 43 -0.94 -25.43 82.07
N GLN A 44 -1.70 -24.72 82.89
CA GLN A 44 -2.76 -23.83 82.44
C GLN A 44 -2.20 -22.68 81.60
N GLU A 45 -1.11 -22.04 82.04
CA GLU A 45 -0.45 -20.98 81.28
C GLU A 45 0.10 -21.49 79.94
N ARG A 46 0.72 -22.67 79.92
CA ARG A 46 1.18 -23.33 78.68
C ARG A 46 0.01 -23.65 77.76
N MET A 47 -1.12 -24.11 78.29
CA MET A 47 -2.33 -24.40 77.52
C MET A 47 -2.94 -23.12 76.94
N THR A 48 -2.97 -22.02 77.69
CA THR A 48 -3.39 -20.70 77.19
C THR A 48 -2.45 -20.18 76.10
N LYS A 49 -1.13 -20.29 76.29
CA LYS A 49 -0.14 -19.94 75.26
C LYS A 49 -0.30 -20.79 74.01
N LEU A 50 -0.51 -22.10 74.17
CA LEU A 50 -0.73 -23.02 73.05
C LEU A 50 -2.02 -22.66 72.30
N ALA A 51 -3.11 -22.36 73.00
CA ALA A 51 -4.37 -21.90 72.41
C ALA A 51 -4.18 -20.61 71.60
N GLY A 52 -3.47 -19.62 72.16
CA GLY A 52 -3.13 -18.38 71.46
C GLY A 52 -2.28 -18.61 70.20
N SER A 53 -1.24 -19.45 70.30
CA SER A 53 -0.42 -19.79 69.13
C SER A 53 -1.21 -20.54 68.05
N LYS A 54 -2.17 -21.39 68.45
CA LYS A 54 -3.05 -22.10 67.53
C LYS A 54 -4.00 -21.13 66.80
N THR A 55 -4.56 -20.15 67.50
CA THR A 55 -5.42 -19.13 66.87
C THR A 55 -4.62 -18.24 65.93
N ASP A 56 -3.40 -17.84 66.30
CA ASP A 56 -2.53 -17.01 65.47
C ASP A 56 -2.11 -17.74 64.18
N LEU A 57 -1.73 -19.03 64.30
CA LEU A 57 -1.42 -19.86 63.14
C LEU A 57 -2.64 -20.06 62.24
N SER A 58 -3.82 -20.28 62.81
CA SER A 58 -5.07 -20.41 62.05
C SER A 58 -5.39 -19.11 61.29
N SER A 59 -5.21 -17.94 61.92
CA SER A 59 -5.44 -16.65 61.27
C SER A 59 -4.45 -16.38 60.14
N LYS A 60 -3.16 -16.69 60.34
CA LYS A 60 -2.14 -16.58 59.29
C LYS A 60 -2.42 -17.51 58.11
N LEU A 61 -2.90 -18.73 58.37
CA LEU A 61 -3.29 -19.66 57.33
C LEU A 61 -4.43 -19.10 56.48
N VAL A 62 -5.50 -18.61 57.12
CA VAL A 62 -6.64 -17.97 56.42
C VAL A 62 -6.18 -16.81 55.56
N PHE A 63 -5.33 -15.92 56.10
CA PHE A 63 -4.78 -14.81 55.32
C PHE A 63 -3.97 -15.28 54.11
N SER A 64 -3.13 -16.31 54.27
CA SER A 64 -2.36 -16.87 53.15
C SER A 64 -3.25 -17.52 52.08
N GLU A 65 -4.38 -18.13 52.48
CA GLU A 65 -5.35 -18.68 51.55
C GLU A 65 -6.11 -17.58 50.80
N GLU A 66 -6.49 -16.49 51.48
CA GLU A 66 -7.10 -15.30 50.87
C GLU A 66 -6.16 -14.63 49.86
N GLU A 67 -4.87 -14.48 50.19
CA GLU A 67 -3.86 -13.96 49.26
C GLU A 67 -3.68 -14.88 48.05
N LYS A 68 -3.65 -16.20 48.26
CA LYS A 68 -3.57 -17.18 47.16
C LYS A 68 -4.79 -17.10 46.25
N LEU A 69 -5.99 -16.95 46.82
CA LEU A 69 -7.22 -16.75 46.04
C LEU A 69 -7.18 -15.44 45.26
N LYS A 70 -6.70 -14.35 45.88
CA LYS A 70 -6.52 -13.07 45.21
C LYS A 70 -5.56 -13.18 44.01
N ILE A 71 -4.39 -13.78 44.21
CA ILE A 71 -3.42 -14.02 43.13
C ILE A 71 -4.04 -14.90 42.03
N SER A 72 -4.79 -15.94 42.40
CA SER A 72 -5.44 -16.82 41.41
C SER A 72 -6.52 -16.09 40.60
N LYS A 73 -7.25 -15.16 41.22
CA LYS A 73 -8.21 -14.31 40.55
C LYS A 73 -7.51 -13.35 39.59
N ASP A 74 -6.49 -12.64 40.06
CA ASP A 74 -5.74 -11.69 39.24
C ASP A 74 -5.09 -12.39 38.03
N LEU A 75 -4.62 -13.63 38.20
CA LEU A 75 -4.09 -14.45 37.11
C LEU A 75 -5.17 -14.79 36.06
N ILE A 76 -6.38 -15.13 36.50
CA ILE A 76 -7.50 -15.41 35.59
C ILE A 76 -7.92 -14.13 34.87
N ASP A 77 -8.02 -13.01 35.58
CA ASP A 77 -8.37 -11.72 34.99
C ASP A 77 -7.34 -11.32 33.91
N LEU A 78 -6.03 -11.48 34.19
CA LEU A 78 -4.97 -11.27 33.19
C LEU A 78 -5.08 -12.24 31.99
N GLN A 79 -5.45 -13.50 32.21
CA GLN A 79 -5.68 -14.44 31.11
C GLN A 79 -6.88 -14.04 30.25
N ILE A 80 -7.95 -13.54 30.86
CA ILE A 80 -9.12 -13.04 30.15
C ILE A 80 -8.75 -11.79 29.34
N GLU A 81 -8.03 -10.83 29.93
CA GLU A 81 -7.55 -9.64 29.23
C GLU A 81 -6.63 -10.03 28.06
N THR A 82 -5.68 -10.94 28.27
CA THR A 82 -4.80 -11.45 27.21
C THR A 82 -5.60 -12.10 26.07
N ASN A 83 -6.63 -12.88 26.40
CA ASN A 83 -7.50 -13.49 25.40
C ASN A 83 -8.32 -12.45 24.63
N LYS A 84 -8.87 -11.43 25.32
CA LYS A 84 -9.59 -10.32 24.67
C LYS A 84 -8.70 -9.57 23.70
N MET A 85 -7.48 -9.19 24.13
CA MET A 85 -6.52 -8.53 23.24
C MET A 85 -6.20 -9.41 22.03
N ARG A 86 -6.01 -10.73 22.23
CA ARG A 86 -5.78 -11.66 21.11
C ARG A 86 -6.97 -11.73 20.15
N GLU A 87 -8.20 -11.78 20.65
CA GLU A 87 -9.42 -11.76 19.82
C GLU A 87 -9.53 -10.48 19.00
N GLU A 88 -9.23 -9.32 19.61
CA GLU A 88 -9.18 -8.02 18.92
C GLU A 88 -8.11 -8.02 17.82
N TYR A 89 -6.89 -8.50 18.12
CA TYR A 89 -5.83 -8.62 17.11
C TYR A 89 -6.21 -9.55 15.96
N GLU A 90 -6.87 -10.68 16.26
CA GLU A 90 -7.34 -11.60 15.22
C GLU A 90 -8.42 -10.94 14.35
N ALA A 91 -9.38 -10.22 14.95
CA ALA A 91 -10.41 -9.49 14.24
C ALA A 91 -9.83 -8.40 13.32
N GLU A 92 -8.93 -7.56 13.83
CA GLU A 92 -8.22 -6.54 13.04
C GLU A 92 -7.43 -7.18 11.89
N ASN A 93 -6.76 -8.31 12.14
CA ASN A 93 -6.02 -9.03 11.11
C ASN A 93 -6.95 -9.58 10.01
N PHE A 94 -8.16 -10.03 10.35
CA PHE A 94 -9.17 -10.42 9.36
C PHE A 94 -9.67 -9.23 8.54
N GLU A 95 -9.92 -8.08 9.18
CA GLU A 95 -10.33 -6.85 8.49
C GLU A 95 -9.23 -6.35 7.54
N LEU A 96 -7.97 -6.33 8.00
CA LEU A 96 -6.82 -5.96 7.19
C LEU A 96 -6.63 -6.90 5.99
N LYS A 97 -6.76 -8.22 6.18
CA LYS A 97 -6.72 -9.18 5.07
C LYS A 97 -7.82 -8.92 4.05
N ASN A 98 -9.03 -8.59 4.50
CA ASN A 98 -10.13 -8.29 3.58
C ASN A 98 -9.89 -6.98 2.81
N MET A 99 -9.31 -5.97 3.47
CA MET A 99 -8.87 -4.74 2.82
C MET A 99 -7.77 -4.99 1.79
N ILE A 100 -6.77 -5.81 2.12
CA ILE A 100 -5.69 -6.20 1.20
C ILE A 100 -6.29 -6.87 -0.03
N LEU A 101 -7.15 -7.88 0.13
CA LEU A 101 -7.82 -8.55 -0.99
C LEU A 101 -8.64 -7.56 -1.86
N THR A 102 -9.30 -6.59 -1.24
CA THR A 102 -10.06 -5.57 -1.97
C THR A 102 -9.14 -4.67 -2.80
N VAL A 103 -7.99 -4.28 -2.22
CA VAL A 103 -6.99 -3.46 -2.91
C VAL A 103 -6.29 -4.25 -4.01
N GLU A 104 -5.93 -5.51 -3.77
CA GLU A 104 -5.33 -6.41 -4.77
C GLU A 104 -6.27 -6.61 -5.97
N ASN A 105 -7.56 -6.87 -5.72
CA ASN A 105 -8.56 -6.93 -6.80
C ASN A 105 -8.62 -5.62 -7.58
N ARG A 106 -8.55 -4.47 -6.89
CA ARG A 106 -8.56 -3.16 -7.55
C ARG A 106 -7.30 -2.91 -8.37
N VAL A 107 -6.13 -3.37 -7.92
CA VAL A 107 -4.87 -3.30 -8.68
C VAL A 107 -4.98 -4.15 -9.94
N LEU A 108 -5.47 -5.39 -9.83
CA LEU A 108 -5.67 -6.27 -10.99
C LEU A 108 -6.64 -5.67 -12.02
N GLU A 109 -7.73 -5.04 -11.57
CA GLU A 109 -8.64 -4.30 -12.46
C GLU A 109 -7.93 -3.15 -13.19
N LEU A 110 -7.09 -2.40 -12.48
CA LEU A 110 -6.34 -1.28 -13.05
C LEU A 110 -5.28 -1.74 -14.04
N GLU A 111 -4.57 -2.83 -13.76
CA GLU A 111 -3.59 -3.45 -14.67
C GLU A 111 -4.27 -3.90 -15.97
N LEU A 112 -5.41 -4.58 -15.88
CA LEU A 112 -6.20 -4.97 -17.07
C LEU A 112 -6.71 -3.75 -17.86
N HIS A 113 -7.01 -2.64 -17.19
CA HIS A 113 -7.39 -1.41 -17.86
C HIS A 113 -6.20 -0.73 -18.55
N ASP A 114 -5.03 -0.73 -17.92
CA ASP A 114 -3.79 -0.19 -18.50
C ASP A 114 -3.39 -0.98 -19.75
N GLU A 115 -3.40 -2.32 -19.68
CA GLU A 115 -3.12 -3.20 -20.82
C GLU A 115 -4.02 -2.86 -22.02
N LYS A 116 -5.34 -2.75 -21.82
CA LYS A 116 -6.28 -2.38 -22.89
C LYS A 116 -5.95 -1.01 -23.49
N VAL A 117 -5.64 -0.01 -22.66
CA VAL A 117 -5.29 1.34 -23.15
C VAL A 117 -3.97 1.31 -23.90
N THR A 118 -2.99 0.51 -23.48
CA THR A 118 -1.72 0.35 -24.19
C THR A 118 -1.90 -0.33 -25.55
N GLU A 119 -2.75 -1.37 -25.63
CA GLU A 119 -3.11 -2.01 -26.90
C GLU A 119 -3.80 -1.03 -27.87
N GLU A 120 -4.76 -0.25 -27.38
CA GLU A 120 -5.43 0.79 -28.17
C GLU A 120 -4.45 1.86 -28.66
N ARG A 121 -3.55 2.31 -27.79
CA ARG A 121 -2.49 3.27 -28.12
C ARG A 121 -1.60 2.72 -29.23
N ASP A 122 -1.21 1.45 -29.16
CA ASP A 122 -0.31 0.84 -30.13
C ASP A 122 -1.01 0.58 -31.47
N ALA A 123 -2.29 0.21 -31.45
CA ALA A 123 -3.12 0.14 -32.65
C ALA A 123 -3.25 1.51 -33.33
N LEU A 124 -3.49 2.58 -32.55
CA LEU A 124 -3.55 3.95 -33.08
C LEU A 124 -2.20 4.43 -33.63
N ARG A 125 -1.10 4.10 -32.94
CA ARG A 125 0.27 4.38 -33.39
C ARG A 125 0.57 3.67 -34.71
N GLY A 126 0.19 2.41 -34.86
CA GLY A 126 0.32 1.66 -36.11
C GLY A 126 -0.47 2.30 -37.25
N ARG A 127 -1.73 2.70 -36.99
CA ARG A 127 -2.55 3.42 -37.99
C ARG A 127 -1.96 4.76 -38.40
N LEU A 128 -1.42 5.51 -37.44
CA LEU A 128 -0.73 6.78 -37.71
C LEU A 128 0.48 6.55 -38.61
N HIS A 129 1.29 5.53 -38.31
CA HIS A 129 2.45 5.20 -39.12
C HIS A 129 2.09 4.88 -40.57
N VAL A 130 1.03 4.10 -40.80
CA VAL A 130 0.53 3.80 -42.16
C VAL A 130 0.06 5.06 -42.89
N VAL A 131 -0.60 5.99 -42.21
CA VAL A 131 -1.00 7.26 -42.83
C VAL A 131 0.22 8.12 -43.17
N GLU A 132 1.24 8.13 -42.32
CA GLU A 132 2.48 8.84 -42.57
C GLU A 132 3.28 8.28 -43.75
N THR A 133 3.32 6.95 -43.91
CA THR A 133 3.96 6.32 -45.08
C THR A 133 3.19 6.64 -46.36
N ASN A 134 1.86 6.51 -46.36
CA ASN A 134 1.04 6.85 -47.51
C ASN A 134 1.19 8.32 -47.91
N ARG A 135 1.32 9.23 -46.93
CA ARG A 135 1.58 10.65 -47.19
C ARG A 135 2.94 10.89 -47.85
N LYS A 136 3.97 10.14 -47.45
CA LYS A 136 5.31 10.22 -48.07
C LYS A 136 5.28 9.68 -49.50
N GLU A 137 4.68 8.51 -49.71
CA GLU A 137 4.51 7.92 -51.05
C GLU A 137 3.75 8.86 -51.99
N LEU A 138 2.65 9.45 -51.53
CA LEU A 138 1.90 10.42 -52.34
C LEU A 138 2.70 11.69 -52.65
N ALA A 139 3.57 12.13 -51.74
CA ALA A 139 4.47 13.26 -51.99
C ALA A 139 5.53 12.91 -53.05
N ASP A 140 6.07 11.69 -53.01
CA ASP A 140 7.02 11.20 -54.02
C ASP A 140 6.35 11.06 -55.40
N GLU A 141 5.13 10.50 -55.45
CA GLU A 141 4.33 10.46 -56.67
C GLU A 141 4.04 11.86 -57.24
N TYR A 142 3.73 12.82 -56.37
CA TYR A 142 3.52 14.22 -56.78
C TYR A 142 4.79 14.85 -57.36
N ILE A 143 5.96 14.57 -56.78
CA ILE A 143 7.25 15.03 -57.30
C ILE A 143 7.48 14.45 -58.70
N ILE A 144 7.31 13.13 -58.87
CA ILE A 144 7.46 12.47 -60.17
C ILE A 144 6.50 13.08 -61.20
N LEU A 145 5.23 13.23 -60.85
CA LEU A 145 4.21 13.80 -61.73
C LEU A 145 4.56 15.24 -62.12
N LYS A 146 5.01 16.07 -61.17
CA LYS A 146 5.45 17.44 -61.42
C LYS A 146 6.65 17.48 -62.37
N THR A 147 7.62 16.59 -62.20
CA THR A 147 8.78 16.51 -63.12
C THR A 147 8.38 16.10 -64.53
N ASN A 148 7.41 15.18 -64.67
CA ASN A 148 6.86 14.77 -65.97
C ASN A 148 6.15 15.94 -66.67
N TYR A 149 5.26 16.65 -65.97
CA TYR A 149 4.61 17.85 -66.53
C TYR A 149 5.61 18.93 -66.95
N LEU A 150 6.68 19.14 -66.18
CA LEU A 150 7.73 20.08 -66.56
C LEU A 150 8.50 19.63 -67.81
N ALA A 151 8.74 18.33 -67.98
CA ALA A 151 9.37 17.79 -69.18
C ALA A 151 8.47 17.94 -70.42
N LEU A 152 7.19 17.56 -70.30
CA LEU A 152 6.20 17.71 -71.36
C LEU A 152 6.01 19.19 -71.75
N GLY A 153 6.04 20.09 -70.76
CA GLY A 153 6.01 21.54 -71.01
C GLY A 153 7.18 22.01 -71.87
N LYS A 154 8.40 21.51 -71.61
CA LYS A 154 9.58 21.82 -72.43
C LYS A 154 9.49 21.24 -73.84
N GLU A 155 9.01 20.01 -74.00
CA GLU A 155 8.79 19.42 -75.33
C GLU A 155 7.74 20.19 -76.13
N HIS A 156 6.66 20.62 -75.48
CA HIS A 156 5.66 21.47 -76.11
C HIS A 156 6.25 22.80 -76.57
N GLU A 157 7.05 23.46 -75.73
CA GLU A 157 7.75 24.70 -76.08
C GLU A 157 8.68 24.52 -77.29
N GLN A 158 9.39 23.38 -77.34
CA GLN A 158 10.23 23.03 -78.49
C GLN A 158 9.40 22.83 -79.77
N GLU A 159 8.28 22.11 -79.72
CA GLU A 159 7.39 21.96 -80.88
C GLU A 159 6.76 23.28 -81.32
N VAL A 160 6.42 24.17 -80.37
CA VAL A 160 5.98 25.53 -80.69
C VAL A 160 7.07 26.29 -81.43
N SER A 161 8.32 26.25 -80.94
CA SER A 161 9.44 26.92 -81.62
C SER A 161 9.69 26.37 -83.04
N LYS A 162 9.62 25.04 -83.24
CA LYS A 162 9.74 24.42 -84.58
C LYS A 162 8.58 24.81 -85.49
N ASN A 163 7.36 24.87 -84.97
CA ASN A 163 6.20 25.32 -85.73
C ASN A 163 6.33 26.80 -86.11
N GLU A 164 6.84 27.65 -85.23
CA GLU A 164 7.14 29.05 -85.53
C GLU A 164 8.20 29.17 -86.63
N GLU A 165 9.28 28.38 -86.55
CA GLU A 165 10.30 28.28 -87.60
C GLU A 165 9.71 27.85 -88.94
N LEU A 166 8.94 26.75 -88.98
CA LEU A 166 8.24 26.27 -90.17
C LEU A 166 7.26 27.30 -90.72
N SER A 167 6.55 28.03 -89.84
CA SER A 167 5.62 29.08 -90.24
C SER A 167 6.37 30.24 -90.91
N ILE A 168 7.54 30.63 -90.38
CA ILE A 168 8.44 31.61 -91.00
C ILE A 168 8.97 31.10 -92.34
N GLU A 169 9.40 29.83 -92.44
CA GLU A 169 9.85 29.22 -93.69
C GLU A 169 8.75 29.18 -94.77
N LEU A 170 7.51 28.83 -94.41
CA LEU A 170 6.37 28.87 -95.31
C LEU A 170 6.06 30.29 -95.76
N LEU A 171 6.19 31.28 -94.87
CA LEU A 171 6.02 32.70 -95.20
C LEU A 171 7.11 33.16 -96.19
N ASN A 172 8.35 32.71 -95.99
CA ASN A 172 9.47 32.96 -96.90
C ASN A 172 9.26 32.29 -98.27
N LEU A 173 8.73 31.05 -98.32
CA LEU A 173 8.38 30.36 -99.57
C LEU A 173 7.20 31.02 -100.30
N ALA A 174 6.20 31.52 -99.56
CA ALA A 174 5.12 32.31 -100.12
C ALA A 174 5.63 33.66 -100.69
N GLY A 175 6.59 34.30 -100.01
CA GLY A 175 7.30 35.48 -100.50
C GLY A 175 8.20 35.20 -101.72
N ALA A 176 8.79 34.02 -101.81
CA ALA A 176 9.55 33.57 -102.99
C ALA A 176 8.65 33.21 -104.18
N ARG A 177 7.42 32.72 -103.94
CA ARG A 177 6.40 32.47 -104.98
C ARG A 177 5.76 33.75 -105.51
N SER A 178 5.72 34.84 -104.74
CA SER A 178 5.21 36.13 -105.21
C SER A 178 6.20 36.90 -106.09
N SER A 179 7.42 36.39 -106.28
CA SER A 179 8.52 37.04 -107.01
C SER A 179 8.89 36.38 -108.36
N GLN A 180 8.00 35.57 -108.97
CA GLN A 180 8.18 35.02 -110.32
C GLN A 180 7.10 35.50 -111.32
N PRO A 181 7.42 35.96 -112.56
CA PRO A 181 6.47 36.66 -113.44
C PRO A 181 5.87 35.82 -114.60
N GLN A 182 4.63 36.18 -115.00
CA GLN A 182 3.89 35.89 -116.26
C GLN A 182 3.44 34.42 -116.49
N GLY A 183 2.24 34.07 -116.98
CA GLY A 183 1.08 34.76 -117.55
C GLY A 183 0.11 33.72 -118.18
N ILE A 184 -0.98 34.17 -118.82
CA ILE A 184 -1.92 33.46 -119.75
C ILE A 184 -3.33 33.09 -119.21
N TYR A 185 -4.24 34.07 -119.28
CA TYR A 185 -5.49 34.13 -120.09
C TYR A 185 -6.17 32.84 -120.65
N ILE A 186 -7.51 32.67 -120.44
CA ILE A 186 -8.62 32.57 -121.45
C ILE A 186 -9.93 31.89 -120.88
N LYS A 187 -10.99 32.72 -120.74
CA LYS A 187 -12.40 32.64 -121.22
C LYS A 187 -13.04 31.30 -121.69
N SER A 188 -14.24 30.95 -121.15
CA SER A 188 -15.51 30.61 -121.88
C SER A 188 -16.58 30.05 -120.93
N LYS A 189 -17.78 30.64 -120.79
CA LYS A 189 -19.03 30.47 -121.56
C LYS A 189 -19.75 29.12 -121.29
N ALA A 190 -20.98 29.23 -120.79
CA ALA A 190 -21.91 28.18 -120.28
C ALA A 190 -22.21 27.01 -121.25
N PRO A 191 -22.90 25.94 -120.77
CA PRO A 191 -24.35 25.95 -120.99
C PRO A 191 -25.20 25.43 -119.81
N ALA A 192 -26.37 26.06 -119.67
CA ALA A 192 -27.43 25.83 -118.71
C ALA A 192 -28.21 24.51 -118.93
N LYS A 193 -27.53 23.36 -118.96
CA LYS A 193 -28.19 22.04 -119.09
C LYS A 193 -28.05 21.15 -117.84
N GLU A 194 -27.03 21.36 -117.00
CA GLU A 194 -26.84 20.60 -115.75
C GLU A 194 -27.83 20.99 -114.64
N ASN A 195 -28.30 22.25 -114.61
CA ASN A 195 -29.20 22.72 -113.56
C ASN A 195 -30.60 22.07 -113.63
N SER A 196 -31.00 21.54 -114.80
CA SER A 196 -32.24 20.79 -114.98
C SER A 196 -32.13 19.39 -114.35
N ASP A 197 -31.01 18.72 -114.62
CA ASP A 197 -30.75 17.36 -114.16
C ASP A 197 -30.41 17.32 -112.66
N GLU A 198 -29.81 18.39 -112.13
CA GLU A 198 -29.62 18.56 -110.68
C GLU A 198 -30.93 18.84 -109.95
N LEU A 199 -31.87 19.58 -110.56
CA LEU A 199 -33.19 19.79 -109.97
C LEU A 199 -34.03 18.50 -109.95
N GLU A 200 -33.88 17.64 -110.95
CA GLU A 200 -34.58 16.35 -111.02
C GLU A 200 -33.96 15.32 -110.07
N ARG A 201 -32.62 15.32 -109.90
CA ARG A 201 -31.93 14.57 -108.84
C ARG A 201 -32.33 15.05 -107.43
N ALA A 202 -32.44 16.35 -107.22
CA ALA A 202 -32.90 16.92 -105.95
C ALA A 202 -34.37 16.54 -105.66
N ARG A 203 -35.25 16.56 -106.67
CA ARG A 203 -36.64 16.07 -106.53
C ARG A 203 -36.69 14.58 -106.20
N ALA A 204 -35.84 13.75 -106.81
CA ALA A 204 -35.75 12.31 -106.51
C ALA A 204 -35.24 12.02 -105.09
N VAL A 205 -34.28 12.81 -104.58
CA VAL A 205 -33.81 12.73 -103.19
C VAL A 205 -34.88 13.21 -102.21
N VAL A 206 -35.62 14.27 -102.56
CA VAL A 206 -36.76 14.75 -101.75
C VAL A 206 -37.89 13.73 -101.73
N HIS A 207 -38.17 13.01 -102.82
CA HIS A 207 -39.14 11.90 -102.81
C HIS A 207 -38.65 10.69 -102.00
N ARG A 208 -37.34 10.37 -102.02
CA ARG A 208 -36.75 9.34 -101.14
C ARG A 208 -36.79 9.72 -99.66
N LEU A 209 -36.60 11.00 -99.32
CA LEU A 209 -36.68 11.50 -97.95
C LEU A 209 -38.14 11.69 -97.49
N SER A 210 -39.06 12.01 -98.40
CA SER A 210 -40.50 12.11 -98.13
C SER A 210 -41.15 10.74 -97.95
N ALA A 211 -40.69 9.72 -98.65
CA ALA A 211 -41.07 8.32 -98.42
C ALA A 211 -40.44 7.72 -97.14
N ARG A 212 -39.46 8.41 -96.53
CA ARG A 212 -38.87 8.08 -95.24
C ARG A 212 -39.39 8.97 -94.09
N ARG A 213 -40.57 9.59 -94.26
CA ARG A 213 -41.34 10.04 -93.09
C ARG A 213 -41.82 8.81 -92.34
N MET A 214 -41.08 8.45 -91.29
CA MET A 214 -41.55 7.52 -90.27
C MET A 214 -42.92 7.99 -89.77
N LYS A 215 -43.87 7.06 -89.69
CA LYS A 215 -45.19 7.33 -89.12
C LYS A 215 -45.02 7.64 -87.62
N PRO A 216 -45.88 8.47 -87.02
CA PRO A 216 -45.78 8.83 -85.60
C PRO A 216 -45.97 7.66 -84.63
N GLU A 217 -46.32 6.47 -85.13
CA GLU A 217 -46.44 5.24 -84.33
C GLU A 217 -45.07 4.64 -83.94
N ASP A 218 -43.98 4.97 -84.66
CA ASP A 218 -42.63 4.52 -84.34
C ASP A 218 -41.85 5.49 -83.41
N VAL A 219 -42.50 6.57 -82.95
CA VAL A 219 -41.96 7.47 -81.90
C VAL A 219 -42.33 6.95 -80.50
N VAL A 220 -43.22 5.97 -80.42
CA VAL A 220 -43.41 5.21 -79.18
C VAL A 220 -42.30 4.17 -79.14
N ALA A 221 -41.20 4.49 -78.45
CA ALA A 221 -40.21 3.50 -78.07
C ALA A 221 -40.94 2.23 -77.60
N SER A 222 -40.63 1.09 -78.21
CA SER A 222 -41.24 -0.22 -77.90
C SER A 222 -41.38 -0.37 -76.38
N GLU A 223 -42.49 -0.92 -75.88
CA GLU A 223 -42.66 -1.15 -74.43
C GLU A 223 -41.44 -1.85 -73.80
N HIS A 224 -40.73 -2.66 -74.58
CA HIS A 224 -39.49 -3.27 -74.17
C HIS A 224 -38.35 -2.27 -73.94
N GLU A 225 -38.20 -1.25 -74.81
CA GLU A 225 -37.22 -0.17 -74.64
C GLU A 225 -37.62 0.79 -73.53
N ARG A 226 -38.92 1.11 -73.36
CA ARG A 226 -39.41 1.84 -72.17
C ARG A 226 -39.14 1.08 -70.88
N ARG A 227 -39.41 -0.23 -70.83
CA ARG A 227 -39.08 -1.10 -69.68
C ARG A 227 -37.57 -1.26 -69.48
N LYS A 228 -36.76 -1.16 -70.53
CA LYS A 228 -35.29 -1.21 -70.44
C LYS A 228 -34.73 0.11 -69.93
N LEU A 229 -35.30 1.23 -70.39
CA LEU A 229 -34.99 2.58 -69.92
C LEU A 229 -35.46 2.78 -68.46
N GLU A 230 -36.65 2.29 -68.09
CA GLU A 230 -37.13 2.21 -66.71
C GLU A 230 -36.21 1.35 -65.85
N ARG A 231 -35.81 0.16 -66.31
CA ARG A 231 -34.85 -0.67 -65.56
C ARG A 231 -33.50 0.01 -65.39
N SER A 232 -33.04 0.82 -66.34
CA SER A 232 -31.79 1.60 -66.19
C SER A 232 -31.96 2.89 -65.36
N LEU A 233 -33.11 3.54 -65.41
CA LEU A 233 -33.41 4.77 -64.66
C LEU A 233 -33.81 4.46 -63.20
N LEU A 234 -34.69 3.49 -62.99
CA LEU A 234 -35.14 2.99 -61.68
C LEU A 234 -34.13 2.04 -61.04
N GLY A 235 -33.30 1.33 -61.82
CA GLY A 235 -32.22 0.49 -61.29
C GLY A 235 -31.20 1.28 -60.46
N ASN A 236 -31.00 2.56 -60.80
CA ASN A 236 -30.17 3.46 -60.02
C ASN A 236 -30.90 4.04 -58.79
N GLN A 237 -32.23 4.05 -58.79
CA GLN A 237 -33.03 4.59 -57.68
C GLN A 237 -32.97 3.69 -56.45
N GLU A 238 -33.00 2.37 -56.63
CA GLU A 238 -32.78 1.41 -55.54
C GLU A 238 -31.34 1.48 -55.00
N HIS A 239 -30.35 1.70 -55.88
CA HIS A 239 -28.96 1.91 -55.47
C HIS A 239 -28.80 3.18 -54.63
N ILE A 240 -29.35 4.31 -55.08
CA ILE A 240 -29.34 5.59 -54.35
C ILE A 240 -30.08 5.46 -53.01
N LYS A 241 -31.25 4.79 -52.97
CA LYS A 241 -31.96 4.51 -51.72
C LYS A 241 -31.12 3.67 -50.76
N ALA A 242 -30.48 2.61 -51.25
CA ALA A 242 -29.62 1.75 -50.43
C ALA A 242 -28.40 2.51 -49.91
N GLU A 243 -27.85 3.43 -50.69
CA GLU A 243 -26.72 4.27 -50.29
C GLU A 243 -27.12 5.34 -49.28
N ILE A 244 -28.30 5.96 -49.43
CA ILE A 244 -28.90 6.85 -48.42
C ILE A 244 -29.16 6.10 -47.12
N GLU A 245 -29.69 4.87 -47.18
CA GLU A 245 -29.96 4.05 -46.00
C GLU A 245 -28.66 3.65 -45.30
N LYS A 246 -27.61 3.29 -46.06
CA LYS A 246 -26.26 3.07 -45.51
C LYS A 246 -25.71 4.33 -44.84
N MET A 247 -25.82 5.49 -45.47
CA MET A 247 -25.39 6.75 -44.87
C MET A 247 -26.17 7.02 -43.57
N LYS A 248 -27.49 6.82 -43.57
CA LYS A 248 -28.34 6.98 -42.39
C LYS A 248 -27.93 6.06 -41.26
N GLN A 249 -27.73 4.77 -41.51
CA GLN A 249 -27.21 3.81 -40.52
C GLN A 249 -25.83 4.20 -39.99
N MET A 250 -24.96 4.74 -40.85
CA MET A 250 -23.65 5.27 -40.43
C MET A 250 -23.79 6.52 -39.53
N TYR A 251 -24.76 7.40 -39.78
CA TYR A 251 -25.05 8.54 -38.91
C TYR A 251 -25.67 8.10 -37.59
N ASP A 252 -26.66 7.21 -37.63
CA ASP A 252 -27.34 6.70 -36.43
C ASP A 252 -26.36 5.96 -35.53
N SER A 253 -25.47 5.13 -36.08
CA SER A 253 -24.41 4.45 -35.31
C SER A 253 -23.36 5.42 -34.76
N ARG A 254 -23.00 6.47 -35.50
CA ARG A 254 -22.12 7.54 -34.98
C ARG A 254 -22.79 8.33 -33.87
N GLN A 255 -24.08 8.63 -34.00
CA GLN A 255 -24.86 9.35 -33.00
C GLN A 255 -25.02 8.51 -31.73
N GLN A 256 -25.37 7.23 -31.87
CA GLN A 256 -25.46 6.31 -30.74
C GLN A 256 -24.11 6.18 -29.99
N LYS A 257 -22.99 6.07 -30.71
CA LYS A 257 -21.66 6.07 -30.09
C LYS A 257 -21.35 7.36 -29.33
N LEU A 258 -21.79 8.51 -29.83
CA LEU A 258 -21.64 9.78 -29.13
C LEU A 258 -22.51 9.84 -27.88
N GLU A 259 -23.77 9.40 -27.96
CA GLU A 259 -24.69 9.31 -26.82
C GLU A 259 -24.16 8.37 -25.74
N GLU A 260 -23.65 7.19 -26.12
CA GLU A 260 -23.00 6.24 -25.21
C GLU A 260 -21.78 6.85 -24.51
N ARG A 261 -20.94 7.60 -25.23
CA ARG A 261 -19.80 8.32 -24.64
C ARG A 261 -20.24 9.40 -23.66
N VAL A 262 -21.30 10.15 -23.98
CA VAL A 262 -21.86 11.16 -23.08
C VAL A 262 -22.40 10.50 -21.80
N VAL A 263 -23.09 9.37 -21.92
CA VAL A 263 -23.60 8.61 -20.76
C VAL A 263 -22.44 8.04 -19.92
N ALA A 264 -21.39 7.51 -20.55
CA ALA A 264 -20.20 7.03 -19.85
C ALA A 264 -19.52 8.16 -19.06
N MET A 265 -19.24 9.30 -19.71
CA MET A 265 -18.67 10.47 -19.04
C MET A 265 -19.57 10.99 -17.91
N ALA A 266 -20.90 10.94 -18.05
CA ALA A 266 -21.83 11.35 -17.00
C ALA A 266 -21.77 10.41 -15.78
N LYS A 267 -21.60 9.10 -15.99
CA LYS A 267 -21.41 8.11 -14.91
C LYS A 267 -20.08 8.31 -14.20
N GLU A 268 -18.98 8.45 -14.94
CA GLU A 268 -17.65 8.72 -14.39
C GLU A 268 -17.65 10.01 -13.55
N LEU A 269 -18.29 11.08 -14.05
CA LEU A 269 -18.42 12.33 -13.32
C LEU A 269 -19.26 12.17 -12.04
N GLN A 270 -20.30 11.34 -12.07
CA GLN A 270 -21.10 11.03 -10.88
C GLN A 270 -20.30 10.22 -9.85
N GLU A 271 -19.51 9.25 -10.29
CA GLU A 271 -18.63 8.43 -9.45
C GLU A 271 -17.52 9.27 -8.83
N ALA A 272 -16.86 10.13 -9.60
CA ALA A 272 -15.88 11.10 -9.10
C ALA A 272 -16.50 12.01 -8.03
N LYS A 273 -17.72 12.52 -8.25
CA LYS A 273 -18.45 13.30 -7.22
C LYS A 273 -18.77 12.50 -5.97
N ARG A 274 -19.07 11.20 -6.07
CA ARG A 274 -19.28 10.33 -4.90
C ARG A 274 -17.96 10.11 -4.15
N ALA A 275 -16.86 9.83 -4.86
CA ALA A 275 -15.54 9.66 -4.27
C ALA A 275 -15.08 10.93 -3.52
N ILE A 276 -15.32 12.12 -4.09
CA ILE A 276 -15.04 13.40 -3.42
C ILE A 276 -15.85 13.55 -2.14
N ARG A 277 -17.15 13.21 -2.14
CA ARG A 277 -17.96 13.27 -0.90
C ARG A 277 -17.48 12.26 0.16
N ASN A 278 -17.10 11.07 -0.26
CA ASN A 278 -16.60 10.04 0.65
C ASN A 278 -15.27 10.46 1.28
N THR A 279 -14.35 11.06 0.50
CA THR A 279 -13.09 11.59 1.04
C THR A 279 -13.32 12.79 1.96
N GLN A 280 -14.25 13.68 1.63
CA GLN A 280 -14.67 14.76 2.53
C GLN A 280 -15.27 14.23 3.84
N HIS A 281 -16.07 13.17 3.79
CA HIS A 281 -16.65 12.57 4.99
C HIS A 281 -15.58 11.94 5.88
N LYS A 282 -14.67 11.14 5.31
CA LYS A 282 -13.52 10.56 6.03
C LYS A 282 -12.64 11.64 6.65
N LEU A 283 -12.41 12.75 5.94
CA LEU A 283 -11.63 13.86 6.47
C LEU A 283 -12.35 14.54 7.66
N ALA A 284 -13.67 14.67 7.60
CA ALA A 284 -14.46 15.19 8.71
C ALA A 284 -14.45 14.24 9.92
N GLU A 285 -14.54 12.93 9.71
CA GLU A 285 -14.43 11.91 10.77
C GLU A 285 -13.05 11.97 11.44
N GLN A 286 -11.96 12.00 10.65
CA GLN A 286 -10.60 12.13 11.16
C GLN A 286 -10.41 13.45 11.92
N SER A 287 -10.99 14.55 11.43
CA SER A 287 -10.95 15.84 12.13
C SER A 287 -11.69 15.80 13.47
N ALA A 288 -12.82 15.08 13.55
CA ALA A 288 -13.56 14.90 14.79
C ALA A 288 -12.77 14.05 15.81
N VAL A 289 -12.15 12.95 15.38
CA VAL A 289 -11.30 12.11 16.23
C VAL A 289 -10.07 12.88 16.71
N LEU A 290 -9.46 13.69 15.86
CA LEU A 290 -8.34 14.54 16.24
C LEU A 290 -8.76 15.56 17.32
N LEU A 291 -9.92 16.20 17.17
CA LEU A 291 -10.44 17.13 18.17
C LEU A 291 -10.75 16.45 19.51
N THR A 292 -11.33 15.25 19.52
CA THR A 292 -11.59 14.52 20.76
C THR A 292 -10.29 14.10 21.44
N SER A 293 -9.31 13.60 20.68
CA SER A 293 -7.98 13.27 21.23
C SER A 293 -7.26 14.50 21.78
N GLN A 294 -7.40 15.66 21.13
CA GLN A 294 -6.84 16.92 21.61
C GLN A 294 -7.50 17.38 22.91
N SER A 295 -8.82 17.21 23.05
CA SER A 295 -9.52 17.50 24.32
C SER A 295 -9.03 16.60 25.45
N GLN A 296 -8.87 15.29 25.18
CA GLN A 296 -8.36 14.34 26.16
C GLN A 296 -6.92 14.68 26.59
N LEU A 297 -6.06 15.09 25.66
CA LEU A 297 -4.71 15.55 26.00
C LEU A 297 -4.74 16.77 26.91
N GLN A 298 -5.63 17.74 26.64
CA GLN A 298 -5.81 18.91 27.51
C GLN A 298 -6.31 18.53 28.91
N GLU A 299 -7.24 17.58 29.00
CA GLU A 299 -7.73 17.06 30.29
C GLU A 299 -6.58 16.43 31.08
N VAL A 300 -5.81 15.52 30.46
CA VAL A 300 -4.65 14.88 31.10
C VAL A 300 -3.58 15.91 31.50
N ASP A 301 -3.34 16.94 30.69
CA ASP A 301 -2.42 18.03 31.04
C ASP A 301 -2.88 18.83 32.26
N THR A 302 -4.19 19.07 32.38
CA THR A 302 -4.76 19.75 33.56
C THR A 302 -4.68 18.87 34.80
N GLU A 303 -4.90 17.55 34.67
CA GLU A 303 -4.72 16.59 35.75
C GLU A 303 -3.27 16.47 36.19
N ASN A 304 -2.33 16.43 35.24
CA ASN A 304 -0.90 16.43 35.53
C ASN A 304 -0.50 17.71 36.28
N SER A 305 -1.00 18.86 35.84
CA SER A 305 -0.79 20.14 36.55
C SER A 305 -1.37 20.11 37.97
N ARG A 306 -2.54 19.51 38.16
CA ARG A 306 -3.18 19.33 39.47
C ARG A 306 -2.36 18.41 40.38
N LEU A 307 -1.91 17.26 39.87
CA LEU A 307 -1.07 16.32 40.61
C LEU A 307 0.28 16.94 40.98
N GLN A 308 0.87 17.74 40.07
CA GLN A 308 2.09 18.48 40.37
C GLN A 308 1.89 19.48 41.51
N LEU A 309 0.73 20.15 41.58
CA LEU A 309 0.41 21.04 42.71
C LEU A 309 0.25 20.25 44.02
N GLN A 310 -0.47 19.12 44.01
CA GLN A 310 -0.60 18.26 45.19
C GLN A 310 0.76 17.73 45.68
N LEU A 311 1.66 17.36 44.78
CA LEU A 311 3.02 16.96 45.12
C LEU A 311 3.82 18.13 45.73
N LYS A 312 3.62 19.37 45.27
CA LYS A 312 4.25 20.55 45.87
C LYS A 312 3.72 20.82 47.27
N GLU A 313 2.41 20.79 47.46
CA GLU A 313 1.75 20.96 48.77
C GLU A 313 2.24 19.92 49.77
N LEU A 314 2.25 18.63 49.38
CA LEU A 314 2.73 17.56 50.24
C LEU A 314 4.22 17.71 50.57
N ASN A 315 5.06 18.12 49.61
CA ASN A 315 6.46 18.41 49.87
C ASN A 315 6.64 19.61 50.82
N GLU A 316 5.81 20.64 50.71
CA GLU A 316 5.80 21.78 51.62
C GLU A 316 5.37 21.35 53.03
N GLU A 317 4.37 20.47 53.16
CA GLU A 317 3.99 19.87 54.44
C GLU A 317 5.14 19.06 55.06
N TYR A 318 5.80 18.20 54.28
CA TYR A 318 6.97 17.46 54.76
C TYR A 318 8.08 18.39 55.23
N ARG A 319 8.37 19.45 54.48
CA ARG A 319 9.35 20.48 54.88
C ARG A 319 8.93 21.22 56.14
N ALA A 320 7.64 21.55 56.28
CA ALA A 320 7.10 22.21 57.46
C ALA A 320 7.23 21.33 58.71
N ARG A 321 6.86 20.05 58.62
CA ARG A 321 7.01 19.06 59.71
C ARG A 321 8.48 18.86 60.09
N LEU A 322 9.36 18.71 59.11
CA LEU A 322 10.81 18.62 59.36
C LEU A 322 11.34 19.88 60.06
N THR A 323 10.91 21.06 59.62
CA THR A 323 11.28 22.32 60.26
C THR A 323 10.78 22.37 61.70
N GLN A 324 9.54 21.91 61.94
CA GLN A 324 8.94 21.83 63.27
C GLN A 324 9.73 20.90 64.20
N TYR A 325 10.12 19.71 63.74
CA TYR A 325 10.98 18.80 64.49
C TYR A 325 12.35 19.42 64.82
N ILE A 326 12.96 20.16 63.88
CA ILE A 326 14.22 20.88 64.13
C ILE A 326 14.05 22.01 65.15
N THR A 327 12.91 22.71 65.14
CA THR A 327 12.59 23.72 66.17
C THR A 327 12.29 23.11 67.53
N ASP A 328 11.62 21.96 67.60
CA ASP A 328 11.33 21.27 68.86
C ASP A 328 12.61 20.71 69.50
N LEU A 329 13.54 20.21 68.68
CA LEU A 329 14.89 19.83 69.11
C LEU A 329 15.73 21.02 69.62
N ALA A 330 15.30 22.25 69.36
CA ALA A 330 16.02 23.48 69.71
C ALA A 330 15.61 24.13 71.03
N VAL A 331 14.59 23.60 71.72
CA VAL A 331 14.13 24.07 73.04
C VAL A 331 15.08 23.61 74.17
N MET A 332 16.18 22.95 73.82
CA MET A 332 17.22 22.43 74.71
C MET A 332 18.29 23.51 75.05
N PRO A 333 19.05 23.36 76.16
CA PRO A 333 19.69 24.44 76.93
C PRO A 333 20.62 25.40 76.15
N PRO A 334 20.93 26.60 76.71
CA PRO A 334 21.57 27.73 76.01
C PRO A 334 22.94 27.47 75.32
N GLU A 335 23.66 26.43 75.68
CA GLU A 335 24.87 25.96 74.96
C GLU A 335 24.53 25.32 73.60
N LEU A 336 23.38 24.65 73.51
CA LEU A 336 22.86 24.07 72.26
C LEU A 336 22.29 25.15 71.33
N VAL A 337 21.93 26.33 71.82
CA VAL A 337 21.47 27.45 70.99
C VAL A 337 22.61 28.03 70.15
N HIS A 338 23.83 28.09 70.70
CA HIS A 338 25.02 28.49 69.95
C HIS A 338 25.41 27.44 68.92
N MET A 339 25.36 26.15 69.31
CA MET A 339 25.54 25.02 68.40
C MET A 339 24.51 25.03 67.27
N LYS A 340 23.24 25.30 67.58
CA LYS A 340 22.16 25.37 66.61
C LYS A 340 22.34 26.54 65.66
N ARG A 341 22.66 27.74 66.13
CA ARG A 341 22.95 28.88 65.23
C ARG A 341 24.14 28.59 64.31
N PHE A 342 25.16 27.90 64.82
CA PHE A 342 26.30 27.47 64.03
C PHE A 342 25.91 26.42 62.97
N VAL A 343 25.13 25.41 63.36
CA VAL A 343 24.62 24.36 62.46
C VAL A 343 23.66 24.94 61.42
N ASP A 344 22.76 25.84 61.81
CA ASP A 344 21.84 26.55 60.91
C ASP A 344 22.60 27.47 59.94
N SER A 345 23.65 28.15 60.41
CA SER A 345 24.57 28.92 59.54
C SER A 345 25.27 27.99 58.55
N MET A 346 25.81 26.86 59.02
CA MET A 346 26.49 25.88 58.18
C MET A 346 25.54 25.28 57.13
N PHE A 347 24.31 24.91 57.50
CA PHE A 347 23.33 24.42 56.54
C PHE A 347 22.90 25.50 55.53
N LYS A 348 22.81 26.76 55.96
CA LYS A 348 22.55 27.89 55.06
C LYS A 348 23.71 28.11 54.09
N ASP A 349 24.95 27.99 54.56
CA ASP A 349 26.15 28.12 53.75
C ASP A 349 26.28 26.95 52.76
N ILE A 350 25.99 25.71 53.20
CA ILE A 350 25.92 24.54 52.33
C ILE A 350 24.83 24.71 51.27
N ARG A 351 23.62 25.15 51.65
CA ARG A 351 22.52 25.35 50.70
C ARG A 351 22.82 26.46 49.69
N THR A 352 23.43 27.56 50.12
CA THR A 352 23.81 28.65 49.21
C THR A 352 25.00 28.26 48.33
N SER A 353 25.95 27.49 48.85
CA SER A 353 27.06 26.90 48.08
C SER A 353 26.55 25.94 47.01
N HIS A 354 25.66 25.00 47.36
CA HIS A 354 25.04 24.10 46.37
C HIS A 354 24.20 24.86 45.36
N LYS A 355 23.39 25.83 45.78
CA LYS A 355 22.60 26.67 44.87
C LYS A 355 23.50 27.45 43.91
N SER A 356 24.59 28.03 44.40
CA SER A 356 25.57 28.74 43.56
C SER A 356 26.27 27.78 42.59
N ARG A 357 26.65 26.59 43.04
CA ARG A 357 27.25 25.54 42.21
C ARG A 357 26.29 25.07 41.12
N GLU A 358 25.02 24.84 41.47
CA GLU A 358 23.95 24.46 40.54
C GLU A 358 23.71 25.58 39.52
N GLU A 359 23.64 26.83 39.94
CA GLU A 359 23.49 27.98 39.04
C GLU A 359 24.68 28.13 38.09
N GLN A 360 25.91 27.89 38.57
CA GLN A 360 27.10 27.86 37.73
C GLN A 360 27.06 26.72 36.70
N LEU A 361 26.69 25.51 37.12
CA LEU A 361 26.58 24.35 36.22
C LEU A 361 25.44 24.54 35.20
N ALA A 362 24.28 25.04 35.63
CA ALA A 362 23.16 25.35 34.75
C ALA A 362 23.50 26.52 33.81
N GLY A 363 24.27 27.51 34.27
CA GLY A 363 24.81 28.59 33.45
C GLY A 363 25.78 28.08 32.39
N ALA A 364 26.72 27.22 32.79
CA ALA A 364 27.67 26.57 31.88
C ALA A 364 26.93 25.72 30.84
N ALA A 365 26.00 24.85 31.25
CA ALA A 365 25.20 24.02 30.35
C ALA A 365 24.40 24.87 29.34
N ARG A 366 23.73 25.94 29.80
CA ARG A 366 23.04 26.90 28.91
C ARG A 366 24.01 27.57 27.93
N SER A 367 25.20 27.96 28.39
CA SER A 367 26.22 28.57 27.53
C SER A 367 26.76 27.58 26.48
N TYR A 368 26.94 26.30 26.82
CA TYR A 368 27.34 25.25 25.90
C TYR A 368 26.25 25.00 24.86
N LYS A 369 24.99 24.83 25.30
CA LYS A 369 23.84 24.69 24.40
C LYS A 369 23.72 25.86 23.42
N LYS A 370 23.89 27.10 23.90
CA LYS A 370 23.86 28.29 23.04
C LYS A 370 25.02 28.32 22.05
N ARG A 371 26.24 27.97 22.48
CA ARG A 371 27.40 27.84 21.58
C ARG A 371 27.17 26.78 20.52
N MET A 372 26.61 25.65 20.90
CA MET A 372 26.32 24.55 19.99
C MET A 372 25.27 24.94 18.94
N GLN A 373 24.18 25.59 19.34
CA GLN A 373 23.18 26.13 18.42
C GLN A 373 23.77 27.17 17.45
N ASN A 374 24.67 28.02 17.92
CA ASN A 374 25.36 28.97 17.05
C ASN A 374 26.30 28.28 16.04
N LEU A 375 26.94 27.18 16.43
CA LEU A 375 27.77 26.38 15.54
C LEU A 375 26.93 25.74 14.43
N VAL A 376 25.78 25.15 14.77
CA VAL A 376 24.83 24.57 13.80
C VAL A 376 24.38 25.63 12.79
N LYS A 377 23.97 26.82 13.24
CA LYS A 377 23.58 27.92 12.34
C LYS A 377 24.69 28.37 11.39
N ARG A 378 25.93 28.44 11.89
CA ARG A 378 27.10 28.75 11.07
C ARG A 378 27.39 27.66 10.05
N HIS A 379 27.27 26.40 10.46
CA HIS A 379 27.41 25.25 9.59
C HIS A 379 26.35 25.25 8.47
N GLU A 380 25.08 25.49 8.79
CA GLU A 380 24.01 25.68 7.80
C GLU A 380 24.32 26.81 6.82
N SER A 381 24.78 27.95 7.32
CA SER A 381 25.16 29.10 6.48
C SER A 381 26.31 28.74 5.52
N LEU A 382 27.30 27.97 6.00
CA LEU A 382 28.41 27.49 5.20
C LEU A 382 27.96 26.47 4.15
N LEU A 383 27.06 25.55 4.50
CA LEU A 383 26.47 24.60 3.55
C LEU A 383 25.72 25.32 2.42
N ILE A 384 24.99 26.39 2.74
CA ILE A 384 24.30 27.21 1.73
C ILE A 384 25.32 27.87 0.80
N ALA A 385 26.39 28.46 1.34
CA ALA A 385 27.44 29.07 0.53
C ALA A 385 28.15 28.03 -0.36
N TYR A 386 28.45 26.86 0.19
CA TYR A 386 29.03 25.73 -0.55
C TYR A 386 28.12 25.26 -1.69
N ARG A 387 26.81 25.10 -1.42
CA ARG A 387 25.81 24.76 -2.44
C ARG A 387 25.83 25.77 -3.59
N MET A 388 25.75 27.05 -3.27
CA MET A 388 25.75 28.11 -4.28
C MET A 388 27.02 28.09 -5.14
N GLN A 389 28.18 27.89 -4.51
CA GLN A 389 29.45 27.78 -5.23
C GLN A 389 29.49 26.54 -6.13
N ARG A 390 29.01 25.39 -5.63
CA ARG A 390 28.95 24.15 -6.40
C ARG A 390 28.05 24.28 -7.62
N GLU A 391 26.88 24.89 -7.45
CA GLU A 391 25.91 25.11 -8.53
C GLU A 391 26.43 26.12 -9.57
N GLN A 392 27.21 27.13 -9.14
CA GLN A 392 27.94 28.02 -10.04
C GLN A 392 28.99 27.26 -10.87
N ILE A 393 29.78 26.39 -10.25
CA ILE A 393 30.78 25.57 -10.96
C ILE A 393 30.10 24.63 -11.97
N GLN A 394 29.00 23.99 -11.57
CA GLN A 394 28.22 23.10 -12.44
C GLN A 394 27.58 23.84 -13.63
N SER A 395 27.07 25.06 -13.41
CA SER A 395 26.46 25.88 -14.47
C SER A 395 27.48 26.52 -15.41
N LEU A 396 28.72 26.76 -14.97
CA LEU A 396 29.79 27.30 -15.80
C LEU A 396 30.29 26.30 -16.87
N GLY A 397 29.98 25.01 -16.74
CA GLY A 397 30.16 24.02 -17.81
C GLY A 397 31.61 23.77 -18.26
N SER A 398 32.60 24.34 -17.58
CA SER A 398 34.01 24.05 -17.82
C SER A 398 34.32 22.68 -17.23
N GLY A 399 34.39 21.64 -18.06
CA GLY A 399 34.72 20.25 -17.66
C GLY A 399 36.11 20.04 -17.04
N GLU A 400 36.78 21.11 -16.62
CA GLU A 400 38.11 21.13 -16.02
C GLU A 400 38.05 21.29 -14.48
N MET A 401 36.91 21.73 -13.92
CA MET A 401 36.74 21.90 -12.47
C MET A 401 35.78 20.88 -11.87
N ASP A 402 36.29 20.10 -10.90
CA ASP A 402 35.49 19.21 -10.06
C ASP A 402 34.62 20.04 -9.08
N PRO A 403 33.28 19.91 -9.13
CA PRO A 403 32.38 20.57 -8.19
C PRO A 403 32.49 20.08 -6.72
N GLY A 404 33.25 19.01 -6.46
CA GLY A 404 33.52 18.51 -5.12
C GLY A 404 32.40 17.65 -4.50
N PRO A 405 32.60 17.14 -3.27
CA PRO A 405 31.71 16.18 -2.63
C PRO A 405 30.26 16.69 -2.49
N PRO A 406 29.25 15.82 -2.63
CA PRO A 406 27.85 16.16 -2.38
C PRO A 406 27.58 16.63 -0.94
N GLU A 407 26.57 17.50 -0.76
CA GLU A 407 26.23 18.14 0.52
C GLU A 407 25.98 17.18 1.69
N HIS A 408 25.48 15.97 1.43
CA HIS A 408 25.20 14.99 2.48
C HIS A 408 26.47 14.54 3.24
N HIS A 409 27.66 14.65 2.63
CA HIS A 409 28.93 14.32 3.29
C HIS A 409 29.24 15.22 4.49
N PHE A 410 28.59 16.38 4.58
CA PHE A 410 28.79 17.36 5.63
C PHE A 410 27.67 17.34 6.68
N ALA A 411 26.73 16.39 6.62
CA ALA A 411 25.61 16.34 7.56
C ALA A 411 26.09 16.10 9.02
N ILE A 412 25.56 16.89 9.96
CA ILE A 412 25.81 16.72 11.40
C ILE A 412 25.04 15.48 11.88
N THR A 413 25.72 14.41 12.32
CA THR A 413 25.09 13.15 12.76
C THR A 413 24.56 13.17 14.20
N ASP A 414 24.87 14.21 14.99
CA ASP A 414 24.48 14.30 16.41
C ASP A 414 22.97 14.45 16.58
N ALA A 415 22.34 13.42 17.16
CA ALA A 415 20.88 13.34 17.37
C ALA A 415 20.31 14.44 18.28
N GLU A 416 21.12 15.01 19.19
CA GLU A 416 20.69 16.11 20.06
C GLU A 416 20.61 17.48 19.34
N LEU A 417 21.22 17.57 18.15
CA LEU A 417 21.32 18.81 17.37
C LEU A 417 20.41 18.81 16.15
N GLN A 418 20.00 17.62 15.68
CA GLN A 418 19.07 17.49 14.59
C GLN A 418 17.62 17.64 15.09
N THR A 419 16.90 18.62 14.56
CA THR A 419 15.43 18.59 14.60
C THR A 419 14.91 17.57 13.60
N SER A 420 13.70 17.02 13.80
CA SER A 420 13.08 16.07 12.85
C SER A 420 13.09 16.58 11.41
N ALA A 421 12.79 17.86 11.22
CA ALA A 421 12.86 18.53 9.92
C ALA A 421 14.29 18.53 9.32
N SER A 422 15.33 18.63 10.15
CA SER A 422 16.73 18.57 9.68
C SER A 422 17.12 17.14 9.27
N GLN A 423 16.55 16.13 9.92
CA GLN A 423 16.77 14.71 9.58
C GLN A 423 16.15 14.36 8.24
N GLU A 424 14.89 14.74 8.03
CA GLU A 424 14.21 14.57 6.76
C GLU A 424 14.95 15.29 5.63
N LEU A 425 15.40 16.52 5.87
CA LEU A 425 16.17 17.27 4.89
C LEU A 425 17.50 16.59 4.54
N ASN A 426 18.17 15.96 5.51
CA ASN A 426 19.38 15.17 5.26
C ASN A 426 19.08 13.91 4.43
N GLN A 427 18.00 13.18 4.72
CA GLN A 427 17.55 12.04 3.91
C GLN A 427 17.26 12.47 2.46
N MET A 428 16.53 13.58 2.27
CA MET A 428 16.25 14.11 0.93
C MET A 428 17.53 14.52 0.18
N ARG A 429 18.57 15.01 0.87
CA ARG A 429 19.88 15.32 0.28
C ARG A 429 20.63 14.07 -0.16
N GLU A 430 20.57 13.00 0.62
CA GLU A 430 21.15 11.71 0.26
C GLU A 430 20.44 11.12 -0.96
N ASP A 431 19.12 11.13 -0.96
CA ASP A 431 18.29 10.64 -2.07
C ASP A 431 18.56 11.40 -3.36
N LYS A 432 18.61 12.75 -3.28
CA LYS A 432 19.00 13.61 -4.41
C LYS A 432 20.36 13.22 -4.97
N ALA A 433 21.36 13.03 -4.12
CA ALA A 433 22.71 12.69 -4.58
C ALA A 433 22.79 11.29 -5.22
N ARG A 434 22.01 10.32 -4.72
CA ARG A 434 21.91 8.99 -5.35
C ARG A 434 21.29 9.07 -6.74
N LEU A 435 20.22 9.86 -6.90
CA LEU A 435 19.58 10.06 -8.20
C LEU A 435 20.48 10.82 -9.19
N GLU A 436 21.21 11.84 -8.73
CA GLU A 436 22.20 12.55 -9.56
C GLU A 436 23.31 11.59 -10.05
N ALA A 437 23.81 10.70 -9.19
CA ALA A 437 24.81 9.71 -9.57
C ALA A 437 24.29 8.72 -10.62
N GLN A 438 23.04 8.24 -10.47
CA GLN A 438 22.39 7.38 -11.46
C GLN A 438 22.21 8.08 -12.81
N LEU A 439 21.83 9.37 -12.80
CA LEU A 439 21.66 10.16 -14.02
C LEU A 439 22.99 10.35 -14.75
N ASN A 440 24.07 10.66 -14.02
CA ASN A 440 25.41 10.78 -14.59
C ASN A 440 25.90 9.45 -15.19
N ASP A 441 25.70 8.32 -14.50
CA ASP A 441 26.06 6.98 -15.01
C ASP A 441 25.27 6.64 -16.28
N LEU A 442 23.96 6.94 -16.32
CA LEU A 442 23.15 6.78 -17.53
C LEU A 442 23.61 7.71 -18.66
N GLN A 443 23.99 8.94 -18.34
CA GLN A 443 24.49 9.91 -19.31
C GLN A 443 25.87 9.50 -19.85
N GLU A 444 26.78 8.97 -19.03
CA GLU A 444 28.05 8.40 -19.47
C GLU A 444 27.84 7.17 -20.35
N LYS A 445 26.93 6.26 -19.98
CA LYS A 445 26.53 5.12 -20.81
C LYS A 445 25.96 5.58 -22.15
N TYR A 446 25.11 6.60 -22.14
CA TYR A 446 24.56 7.19 -23.36
C TYR A 446 25.66 7.84 -24.22
N MET A 447 26.57 8.62 -23.63
CA MET A 447 27.70 9.23 -24.34
C MET A 447 28.69 8.20 -24.86
N PHE A 448 28.90 7.09 -24.15
CA PHE A 448 29.67 5.94 -24.61
C PHE A 448 29.00 5.26 -25.82
N TRP A 449 27.69 5.02 -25.76
CA TRP A 449 26.90 4.50 -26.89
C TRP A 449 26.92 5.45 -28.10
N VAL A 450 26.78 6.76 -27.87
CA VAL A 450 26.82 7.79 -28.91
C VAL A 450 28.22 7.90 -29.53
N CYS A 451 29.29 7.87 -28.73
CA CYS A 451 30.67 7.88 -29.23
C CYS A 451 31.00 6.60 -30.01
N MET A 452 30.51 5.43 -29.56
CA MET A 452 30.59 4.17 -30.31
C MET A 452 29.89 4.26 -31.67
N TRP A 453 28.79 5.02 -31.76
CA TRP A 453 28.09 5.29 -33.02
C TRP A 453 28.82 6.29 -33.93
N HIS A 454 29.44 7.33 -33.38
CA HIS A 454 30.02 8.43 -34.17
C HIS A 454 31.50 8.22 -34.56
N CYS A 455 32.25 7.37 -33.83
CA CYS A 455 33.66 7.14 -34.11
C CYS A 455 33.95 6.15 -35.25
N ASN A 456 32.94 5.55 -35.90
CA ASN A 456 33.20 4.75 -37.11
C ASN A 456 31.99 4.60 -38.06
N PRO A 457 31.76 5.54 -38.99
CA PRO A 457 30.72 5.40 -40.01
C PRO A 457 31.03 4.36 -41.10
N HIS A 458 32.20 3.71 -41.08
CA HIS A 458 32.70 2.87 -42.19
C HIS A 458 33.00 1.40 -41.87
N VAL A 459 32.69 0.89 -40.67
CA VAL A 459 32.88 -0.54 -40.33
C VAL A 459 31.55 -1.30 -40.29
N LEU A 460 30.64 -0.99 -41.22
CA LEU A 460 29.44 -1.78 -41.49
C LEU A 460 29.69 -2.81 -42.60
N LEU A 461 30.58 -3.76 -42.36
CA LEU A 461 30.59 -5.04 -43.08
C LEU A 461 31.17 -6.12 -42.16
N SER A 462 30.33 -6.61 -41.22
CA SER A 462 30.24 -8.01 -40.74
C SER A 462 29.40 -8.10 -39.45
N PRO A 463 28.06 -8.20 -39.54
CA PRO A 463 27.19 -8.37 -38.37
C PRO A 463 27.03 -9.86 -38.07
N SER A 464 27.93 -10.47 -37.28
CA SER A 464 27.72 -11.88 -36.93
C SER A 464 28.29 -12.36 -35.60
N LYS A 465 29.33 -11.74 -35.02
CA LYS A 465 29.99 -12.34 -33.84
C LYS A 465 29.70 -11.66 -32.51
N LEU A 466 29.72 -10.32 -32.48
CA LEU A 466 29.51 -9.58 -31.24
C LEU A 466 28.04 -9.55 -30.80
N ASP A 467 27.11 -9.35 -31.75
CA ASP A 467 25.67 -9.45 -31.46
C ASP A 467 25.29 -10.87 -31.03
N GLU A 468 25.88 -11.90 -31.64
CA GLU A 468 25.55 -13.28 -31.33
C GLU A 468 26.04 -13.69 -29.93
N GLU A 469 27.19 -13.18 -29.48
CA GLU A 469 27.70 -13.34 -28.11
C GLU A 469 26.82 -12.60 -27.09
N ILE A 470 26.39 -11.38 -27.38
CA ILE A 470 25.49 -10.59 -26.50
C ILE A 470 24.12 -11.28 -26.40
N TRP A 471 23.56 -11.72 -27.53
CA TRP A 471 22.30 -12.48 -27.56
C TRP A 471 22.46 -13.89 -26.96
N ALA A 472 23.64 -14.50 -27.00
CA ALA A 472 23.93 -15.76 -26.33
C ALA A 472 24.00 -15.58 -24.80
N GLU A 473 24.62 -14.50 -24.33
CA GLU A 473 24.67 -14.17 -22.91
C GLU A 473 23.28 -13.80 -22.37
N LEU A 474 22.49 -13.03 -23.11
CA LEU A 474 21.10 -12.74 -22.73
C LEU A 474 20.24 -14.02 -22.68
N ARG A 475 20.38 -14.92 -23.66
CA ARG A 475 19.71 -16.23 -23.65
C ARG A 475 20.21 -17.15 -22.53
N LYS A 476 21.44 -16.99 -22.09
CA LYS A 476 22.01 -17.72 -20.96
C LYS A 476 21.47 -17.16 -19.64
N GLN A 477 21.48 -15.85 -19.45
CA GLN A 477 20.88 -15.18 -18.30
C GLN A 477 19.39 -15.47 -18.18
N LEU A 478 18.65 -15.46 -19.30
CA LEU A 478 17.24 -15.81 -19.28
C LEU A 478 17.02 -17.27 -18.88
N ARG A 479 17.86 -18.20 -19.37
CA ARG A 479 17.82 -19.62 -18.96
C ARG A 479 18.16 -19.79 -17.48
N GLU A 480 19.20 -19.13 -17.00
CA GLU A 480 19.62 -19.17 -15.60
C GLU A 480 18.55 -18.58 -14.68
N PHE A 481 17.94 -17.45 -15.07
CA PHE A 481 16.81 -16.86 -14.35
C PHE A 481 15.63 -17.83 -14.32
N THR A 482 15.20 -18.37 -15.47
CA THR A 482 14.09 -19.33 -15.50
C THR A 482 14.38 -20.58 -14.69
N HIS A 483 15.60 -21.10 -14.75
CA HIS A 483 16.00 -22.29 -14.01
C HIS A 483 16.06 -22.02 -12.50
N SER A 484 16.64 -20.90 -12.08
CA SER A 484 16.67 -20.48 -10.67
C SER A 484 15.25 -20.30 -10.13
N THR A 485 14.38 -19.58 -10.85
CA THR A 485 12.99 -19.40 -10.44
C THR A 485 12.23 -20.72 -10.38
N GLN A 486 12.50 -21.65 -11.30
CA GLN A 486 11.89 -22.97 -11.28
C GLN A 486 12.37 -23.78 -10.07
N GLU A 487 13.67 -23.78 -9.78
CA GLU A 487 14.20 -24.48 -8.59
C GLU A 487 13.65 -23.88 -7.29
N ASP A 488 13.52 -22.55 -7.21
CA ASP A 488 12.93 -21.87 -6.05
C ASP A 488 11.48 -22.33 -5.85
N LEU A 489 10.68 -22.35 -6.92
CA LEU A 489 9.29 -22.83 -6.89
C LEU A 489 9.18 -24.32 -6.57
N GLU A 490 10.09 -25.16 -7.06
CA GLU A 490 10.14 -26.59 -6.73
C GLU A 490 10.51 -26.82 -5.26
N ARG A 491 11.45 -26.01 -4.72
CA ARG A 491 11.79 -26.03 -3.29
C ARG A 491 10.61 -25.58 -2.45
N GLU A 492 9.95 -24.48 -2.78
CA GLU A 492 8.74 -24.02 -2.08
C GLU A 492 7.62 -25.06 -2.15
N ARG A 493 7.38 -25.64 -3.33
CA ARG A 493 6.40 -26.73 -3.51
C ARG A 493 6.73 -27.92 -2.63
N SER A 494 8.00 -28.33 -2.55
CA SER A 494 8.43 -29.45 -1.68
C SER A 494 8.23 -29.13 -0.18
N GLN A 495 8.52 -27.90 0.23
CA GLN A 495 8.31 -27.44 1.61
C GLN A 495 6.81 -27.40 1.95
N LEU A 496 5.98 -26.89 1.04
CA LEU A 496 4.53 -26.88 1.21
C LEU A 496 3.96 -28.30 1.26
N LEU A 497 4.44 -29.21 0.42
CA LEU A 497 4.02 -30.61 0.42
C LEU A 497 4.39 -31.32 1.74
N THR A 498 5.61 -31.12 2.24
CA THR A 498 6.03 -31.68 3.54
C THR A 498 5.20 -31.11 4.68
N ARG A 499 4.95 -29.79 4.70
CA ARG A 499 4.09 -29.15 5.70
C ARG A 499 2.65 -29.65 5.63
N ALA A 500 2.11 -29.84 4.43
CA ALA A 500 0.78 -30.40 4.23
C ALA A 500 0.70 -31.85 4.73
N PHE A 501 1.70 -32.68 4.41
CA PHE A 501 1.78 -34.06 4.88
C PHE A 501 1.81 -34.14 6.42
N VAL A 502 2.63 -33.31 7.08
CA VAL A 502 2.69 -33.25 8.55
C VAL A 502 1.34 -32.80 9.13
N ALA A 503 0.68 -31.81 8.51
CA ALA A 503 -0.64 -31.37 8.95
C ALA A 503 -1.71 -32.47 8.78
N GLU A 504 -1.66 -33.24 7.68
CA GLU A 504 -2.53 -34.40 7.47
C GLU A 504 -2.29 -35.50 8.53
N GLU A 505 -1.03 -35.76 8.88
CA GLU A 505 -0.67 -36.71 9.93
C GLU A 505 -1.18 -36.27 11.30
N GLN A 506 -0.97 -34.99 11.67
CA GLN A 506 -1.52 -34.41 12.91
C GLN A 506 -3.05 -34.49 12.96
N LEU A 507 -3.72 -34.26 11.83
CA LEU A 507 -5.18 -34.38 11.76
C LEU A 507 -5.63 -35.83 11.94
N ALA A 508 -4.90 -36.80 11.37
CA ALA A 508 -5.17 -38.22 11.59
C ALA A 508 -4.96 -38.64 13.04
N GLU A 509 -3.90 -38.14 13.71
CA GLU A 509 -3.66 -38.36 15.14
C GLU A 509 -4.79 -37.79 16.01
N LEU A 510 -5.21 -36.55 15.74
CA LEU A 510 -6.33 -35.91 16.44
C LEU A 510 -7.63 -36.67 16.21
N GLN A 511 -7.88 -37.14 14.99
CA GLN A 511 -9.06 -37.93 14.68
C GLN A 511 -9.05 -39.28 15.42
N GLU A 512 -7.91 -39.96 15.48
CA GLU A 512 -7.76 -41.21 16.24
C GLU A 512 -7.92 -40.97 17.75
N TYR A 513 -7.38 -39.87 18.27
CA TYR A 513 -7.58 -39.46 19.67
C TYR A 513 -9.07 -39.24 19.96
N VAL A 514 -9.76 -38.46 19.11
CA VAL A 514 -11.20 -38.22 19.24
C VAL A 514 -11.97 -39.53 19.20
N ASP A 515 -11.68 -40.43 18.25
CA ASP A 515 -12.37 -41.72 18.14
C ASP A 515 -12.14 -42.62 19.37
N LYS A 516 -10.90 -42.71 19.86
CA LYS A 516 -10.55 -43.44 21.10
C LYS A 516 -11.29 -42.87 22.31
N HIS A 517 -11.26 -41.55 22.47
CA HIS A 517 -11.87 -40.89 23.63
C HIS A 517 -13.40 -40.89 23.56
N LEU A 518 -13.99 -40.69 22.39
CA LEU A 518 -15.44 -40.82 22.17
C LEU A 518 -15.91 -42.24 22.49
N ALA A 519 -15.17 -43.27 22.07
CA ALA A 519 -15.50 -44.66 22.40
C ALA A 519 -15.45 -44.89 23.91
N ARG A 520 -14.42 -44.41 24.60
CA ARG A 520 -14.30 -44.47 26.07
C ARG A 520 -15.43 -43.72 26.78
N TYR A 521 -15.73 -42.49 26.36
CA TYR A 521 -16.84 -41.72 26.93
C TYR A 521 -18.19 -42.41 26.71
N LYS A 522 -18.44 -42.97 25.52
CA LYS A 522 -19.65 -43.76 25.26
C LYS A 522 -19.74 -44.97 26.18
N GLN A 523 -18.65 -45.70 26.37
CA GLN A 523 -18.59 -46.85 27.30
C GLN A 523 -18.82 -46.41 28.75
N GLU A 524 -18.23 -45.31 29.19
CA GLU A 524 -18.40 -44.79 30.56
C GLU A 524 -19.82 -44.27 30.78
N ILE A 525 -20.41 -43.57 29.81
CA ILE A 525 -21.83 -43.18 29.85
C ILE A 525 -22.72 -44.42 29.97
N LEU A 526 -22.43 -45.50 29.24
CA LEU A 526 -23.18 -46.75 29.35
C LEU A 526 -22.98 -47.43 30.71
N ARG A 527 -21.76 -47.43 31.25
CA ARG A 527 -21.45 -47.95 32.59
C ARG A 527 -22.20 -47.17 33.68
N LEU A 528 -22.15 -45.85 33.62
CA LEU A 528 -22.85 -44.95 34.54
C LEU A 528 -24.37 -45.12 34.45
N ARG A 529 -24.93 -45.29 33.24
CA ARG A 529 -26.35 -45.58 33.04
C ARG A 529 -26.77 -46.94 33.61
N LYS A 530 -25.92 -47.96 33.52
CA LYS A 530 -26.15 -49.29 34.15
C LYS A 530 -26.12 -49.20 35.67
N LEU A 531 -25.17 -48.45 36.24
CA LEU A 531 -25.10 -48.17 37.69
C LEU A 531 -26.33 -47.42 38.20
N LEU A 532 -26.90 -46.54 37.37
CA LEU A 532 -28.11 -45.78 37.67
C LEU A 532 -29.43 -46.55 37.42
N GLY A 533 -29.37 -47.83 37.01
CA GLY A 533 -30.55 -48.68 36.83
C GLY A 533 -31.50 -48.23 35.72
N SER A 534 -31.07 -47.36 34.80
CA SER A 534 -31.90 -46.81 33.72
C SER A 534 -31.70 -47.59 32.42
N GLU A 535 -32.19 -48.83 32.38
CA GLU A 535 -32.47 -49.52 31.11
C GLU A 535 -33.87 -49.12 30.63
N ALA A 536 -33.97 -47.97 29.97
CA ALA A 536 -35.14 -47.62 29.17
C ALA A 536 -34.70 -47.21 27.76
N PRO A 537 -35.33 -47.74 26.69
CA PRO A 537 -35.02 -47.39 25.32
C PRO A 537 -35.47 -45.94 25.08
N ARG A 538 -34.54 -45.06 24.72
CA ARG A 538 -34.84 -43.64 24.52
C ARG A 538 -35.70 -43.47 23.27
N ALA A 539 -36.91 -42.93 23.50
CA ALA A 539 -37.82 -42.42 22.50
C ALA A 539 -37.10 -41.47 21.53
N PHE A 540 -37.37 -41.66 20.25
CA PHE A 540 -37.13 -40.68 19.20
C PHE A 540 -37.80 -39.36 19.59
N SER A 541 -37.02 -38.27 19.63
CA SER A 541 -37.58 -36.93 19.51
C SER A 541 -36.63 -36.02 18.74
N ALA A 542 -37.05 -35.78 17.49
CA ALA A 542 -36.94 -34.59 16.66
C ALA A 542 -35.59 -33.85 16.49
N GLY A 543 -35.14 -33.82 15.24
CA GLY A 543 -34.70 -32.55 14.62
C GLY A 543 -33.23 -32.44 14.18
N ALA A 544 -32.82 -33.20 13.16
CA ALA A 544 -31.73 -32.78 12.29
C ALA A 544 -32.05 -33.22 10.84
N PRO A 545 -32.04 -32.33 9.83
CA PRO A 545 -32.20 -32.72 8.44
C PRO A 545 -31.01 -33.58 8.02
N ASN A 546 -31.29 -34.72 7.38
CA ASN A 546 -30.30 -35.59 6.75
C ASN A 546 -29.44 -34.78 5.76
N VAL A 547 -28.18 -34.53 6.13
CA VAL A 547 -27.14 -34.21 5.15
C VAL A 547 -26.65 -35.54 4.58
N PRO A 548 -26.69 -35.77 3.26
CA PRO A 548 -26.21 -37.01 2.68
C PRO A 548 -24.72 -37.22 3.00
N LEU A 549 -24.40 -38.41 3.52
CA LEU A 549 -23.04 -38.94 3.58
C LEU A 549 -22.41 -38.86 2.19
N MET A 550 -21.48 -37.92 2.01
CA MET A 550 -20.59 -37.93 0.86
C MET A 550 -19.75 -39.22 0.91
N PRO A 551 -19.68 -39.99 -0.19
CA PRO A 551 -18.90 -41.22 -0.22
C PRO A 551 -17.42 -40.89 -0.06
N LYS A 552 -16.72 -41.74 0.70
CA LYS A 552 -15.26 -41.74 0.82
C LYS A 552 -14.64 -41.60 -0.57
N SER A 553 -13.97 -40.49 -0.80
CA SER A 553 -13.12 -40.29 -1.98
C SER A 553 -12.05 -41.39 -1.97
N LYS A 554 -12.10 -42.25 -2.98
CA LYS A 554 -11.03 -43.20 -3.26
C LYS A 554 -9.80 -42.38 -3.62
N ARG A 555 -8.71 -42.56 -2.87
CA ARG A 555 -7.36 -42.14 -3.27
C ARG A 555 -7.08 -42.65 -4.68
N THR A 556 -7.19 -41.79 -5.69
CA THR A 556 -6.47 -41.94 -6.95
C THR A 556 -5.13 -41.28 -6.76
N ILE A 557 -4.12 -42.12 -6.50
CA ILE A 557 -2.72 -41.74 -6.70
C ILE A 557 -2.53 -41.68 -8.21
N SER A 558 -2.73 -40.49 -8.79
CA SER A 558 -2.26 -40.17 -10.13
C SER A 558 -0.78 -39.81 -10.02
N HIS A 559 0.08 -40.80 -10.28
CA HIS A 559 1.45 -40.55 -10.70
C HIS A 559 1.40 -39.99 -12.13
N GLU A 560 1.41 -38.67 -12.26
CA GLU A 560 1.94 -37.98 -13.43
C GLU A 560 2.71 -36.76 -12.94
N LEU A 561 4.00 -36.97 -12.71
CA LEU A 561 5.16 -36.24 -13.26
C LEU A 561 6.40 -36.69 -12.51
#